data_AF-A0A940EL22-F1
#
_entry.id   AF-A0A940EL22-F1
#
_cell.length_a   1.000
_cell.length_b   1.000
_cell.length_c   1.000
_cell.angle_alpha   90.00
_cell.angle_beta   90.00
_cell.angle_gamma   90.00
#
_symmetry.space_group_name_H-M   'P 1'
#
loop_
_entity.id
_entity.type
_entity.pdbx_description
1 polymer ?
#
loop_
_entity_poly.entity_id
_entity_poly.type
_entity_poly.pdbx_seq_one_letter_code
_entity_poly.pdbx_strand_id
1 'polypeptide(L)'
;MLEGLFSIVAAIAEALFSLFAALLEFITGFFVAAGETLSIIDLIALLIVLVFEVLLWFILWFVELVVSLIKWRKPKIIKKPVLWRPKPKLKKIKNSD
;
A
#
# COMPACT_ATOMS: atom_id res chain seq x y z
N MET A 1 12.54 23.68 30.63
CA MET A 1 12.35 22.23 30.39
C MET A 1 10.95 21.89 29.89
N LEU A 2 9.88 22.51 30.43
CA LEU A 2 8.50 22.34 29.94
C LEU A 2 8.31 22.73 28.47
N GLU A 3 8.89 23.85 28.02
CA GLU A 3 8.80 24.32 26.62
C GLU A 3 9.40 23.32 25.62
N GLY A 4 10.50 22.65 25.97
CA GLY A 4 11.11 21.61 25.13
C GLY A 4 10.26 20.33 25.04
N LEU A 5 9.52 20.01 26.11
CA LEU A 5 8.57 18.89 26.10
C LEU A 5 7.37 19.20 25.21
N PHE A 6 6.84 20.42 25.27
CA PHE A 6 5.78 20.89 24.38
C PHE A 6 6.24 20.95 22.92
N SER A 7 7.47 21.40 22.65
CA SER A 7 7.99 21.44 21.27
C SER A 7 8.17 20.04 20.68
N ILE A 8 8.58 19.05 21.48
CA ILE A 8 8.69 17.65 21.03
C ILE A 8 7.31 17.09 20.70
N VAL A 9 6.31 17.29 21.56
CA VAL A 9 4.95 16.81 21.31
C VAL A 9 4.36 17.48 20.07
N ALA A 10 4.57 18.78 19.89
CA ALA A 10 4.13 19.51 18.70
C ALA A 10 4.82 18.99 17.42
N ALA A 11 6.14 18.79 17.45
CA ALA A 11 6.89 18.25 16.32
C ALA A 11 6.44 16.82 15.93
N ILE A 12 6.12 15.98 16.93
CA ILE A 12 5.56 14.65 16.69
C ILE A 12 4.18 14.74 16.04
N ALA A 13 3.31 15.63 16.54
CA ALA A 13 2.00 15.84 15.97
C ALA A 13 2.08 16.34 14.51
N GLU A 14 2.94 17.33 14.23
CA GLU A 14 3.16 17.83 12.87
C GLU A 14 3.74 16.75 11.94
N ALA A 15 4.70 15.96 12.41
CA ALA A 15 5.25 14.85 11.63
C ALA A 15 4.16 13.82 11.28
N LEU A 16 3.24 13.53 12.20
CA LEU A 16 2.09 12.66 11.93
C LEU A 16 1.15 13.28 10.89
N PHE A 17 0.80 14.56 11.02
CA PHE A 17 -0.04 15.25 10.03
C PHE A 17 0.62 15.32 8.65
N SER A 18 1.92 15.58 8.59
CA SER A 18 2.71 15.58 7.37
C SER A 18 2.75 14.19 6.72
N LEU A 19 2.88 13.13 7.52
CA LEU A 19 2.81 11.75 7.03
C LEU A 19 1.44 11.43 6.42
N PHE A 20 0.35 11.86 7.06
CA PHE A 20 -1.00 11.68 6.51
C PHE A 20 -1.21 12.45 5.20
N ALA A 21 -0.73 13.69 5.13
CA ALA A 21 -0.78 14.49 3.91
C ALA A 21 0.00 13.82 2.77
N ALA A 22 1.22 13.34 3.04
CA ALA A 22 2.03 12.63 2.07
C ALA A 22 1.38 11.32 1.59
N LEU A 23 0.70 10.58 2.47
CA LEU A 23 -0.05 9.39 2.10
C LEU A 23 -1.22 9.72 1.18
N LEU A 24 -1.98 10.78 1.46
CA LEU A 24 -3.07 11.23 0.60
C LEU A 24 -2.55 11.68 -0.76
N GLU A 25 -1.47 12.46 -0.79
CA GLU A 25 -0.84 12.94 -2.03
C GLU A 25 -0.28 11.79 -2.87
N PHE A 26 0.29 10.77 -2.23
CA PHE A 26 0.73 9.55 -2.90
C PHE A 26 -0.45 8.81 -3.55
N ILE A 27 -1.57 8.68 -2.82
CA ILE A 27 -2.78 8.03 -3.32
C ILE A 27 -3.34 8.82 -4.50
N THR A 28 -3.57 10.14 -4.35
CA THR A 28 -4.14 10.97 -5.41
C THR A 28 -3.23 11.04 -6.63
N GLY A 29 -1.92 11.21 -6.45
CA GLY A 29 -0.94 11.22 -7.54
C GLY A 29 -0.89 9.90 -8.31
N PHE A 30 -0.96 8.76 -7.61
CA PHE A 30 -1.06 7.45 -8.24
C PHE A 30 -2.33 7.31 -9.08
N PHE A 31 -3.48 7.78 -8.58
CA PHE A 31 -4.76 7.68 -9.30
C PHE A 31 -4.88 8.63 -10.49
N VAL A 32 -4.31 9.84 -10.41
CA VAL A 32 -4.25 10.76 -11.55
C VAL A 32 -3.42 10.14 -12.67
N ALA A 33 -2.21 9.66 -12.38
CA ALA A 33 -1.35 9.04 -13.38
C ALA A 33 -1.94 7.73 -13.95
N ALA A 34 -2.57 6.90 -13.10
CA ALA A 34 -3.19 5.66 -13.55
C ALA A 34 -4.47 5.90 -14.38
N GLY A 35 -5.25 6.93 -14.04
CA GLY A 35 -6.51 7.27 -14.71
C GLY A 35 -6.35 7.75 -16.14
N GLU A 36 -5.17 8.25 -16.52
CA GLU A 36 -4.84 8.57 -17.91
C GLU A 36 -4.61 7.31 -18.77
N THR A 37 -4.26 6.18 -18.15
CA THR A 37 -3.85 4.95 -18.85
C THR A 37 -4.93 3.86 -18.87
N LEU A 38 -5.89 3.91 -17.94
CA LEU A 38 -6.90 2.90 -17.72
C LEU A 38 -8.30 3.52 -17.71
N SER A 39 -9.30 2.76 -18.16
CA SER A 39 -10.69 3.16 -17.99
C SER A 39 -11.00 3.33 -16.49
N ILE A 40 -11.85 4.31 -16.16
CA ILE A 40 -12.30 4.58 -14.78
C ILE A 40 -12.79 3.30 -14.09
N ILE A 41 -13.48 2.43 -14.84
CA ILE A 41 -14.02 1.16 -14.34
C ILE A 41 -12.89 0.18 -13.98
N ASP A 42 -11.87 0.05 -14.84
CA ASP A 42 -10.72 -0.82 -14.60
C ASP A 42 -9.91 -0.32 -13.40
N LEU A 43 -9.79 1.00 -13.26
CA LEU A 43 -9.09 1.65 -12.16
C LEU A 43 -9.81 1.45 -10.81
N ILE A 44 -11.14 1.55 -10.77
CA ILE A 44 -11.94 1.25 -9.58
C ILE A 44 -11.84 -0.24 -9.22
N ALA A 45 -11.94 -1.13 -10.21
CA ALA A 45 -11.81 -2.57 -9.96
C ALA A 45 -10.42 -2.92 -9.39
N LEU A 46 -9.36 -2.33 -9.92
CA LEU A 46 -8.00 -2.50 -9.40
C LEU A 46 -7.84 -1.89 -7.99
N LEU A 47 -8.41 -0.72 -7.71
CA LEU A 47 -8.40 -0.12 -6.38
C LEU A 47 -9.02 -1.08 -5.35
N ILE A 48 -10.21 -1.62 -5.64
CA ILE A 48 -10.90 -2.54 -4.73
C ILE A 48 -10.01 -3.76 -4.46
N VAL A 49 -9.51 -4.40 -5.52
CA VAL A 49 -8.63 -5.57 -5.38
C VAL A 49 -7.38 -5.23 -4.57
N LEU A 50 -6.76 -4.07 -4.81
CA LEU A 50 -5.57 -3.61 -4.08
C LEU A 50 -5.87 -3.40 -2.59
N VAL A 51 -7.00 -2.77 -2.24
CA VAL A 51 -7.42 -2.59 -0.84
C VAL A 51 -7.60 -3.95 -0.17
N PHE A 52 -8.24 -4.91 -0.83
CA PHE A 52 -8.37 -6.27 -0.30
C PHE A 52 -7.02 -6.98 -0.14
N GLU A 53 -6.11 -6.87 -1.11
CA GLU A 53 -4.76 -7.45 -1.02
C GLU A 53 -3.99 -6.87 0.17
N VAL A 54 -4.03 -5.54 0.37
CA VAL A 54 -3.36 -4.86 1.49
C VAL A 54 -3.97 -5.26 2.83
N LEU A 55 -5.30 -5.31 2.93
CA LEU A 55 -5.99 -5.71 4.16
C LEU A 55 -5.65 -7.16 4.54
N LEU A 56 -5.71 -8.09 3.60
CA LEU A 56 -5.34 -9.48 3.84
C LEU A 56 -3.87 -9.61 4.22
N TRP A 57 -2.99 -8.86 3.55
CA TRP A 57 -1.58 -8.85 3.86
C TRP A 57 -1.31 -8.35 5.28
N PHE A 58 -1.97 -7.27 5.67
CA PHE A 58 -1.88 -6.70 7.01
C PHE A 58 -2.39 -7.68 8.08
N ILE A 59 -3.52 -8.34 7.84
CA ILE A 59 -4.06 -9.38 8.74
C ILE A 59 -3.05 -10.52 8.91
N LEU A 60 -2.51 -11.05 7.81
CA LEU A 60 -1.50 -12.11 7.88
C LEU A 60 -0.27 -11.65 8.66
N TRP A 61 0.21 -10.43 8.39
CA TRP A 61 1.36 -9.84 9.06
C TRP A 61 1.12 -9.72 10.56
N PHE A 62 -0.06 -9.25 10.95
CA PHE A 62 -0.47 -9.16 12.35
C PHE A 62 -0.55 -10.53 13.02
N VAL A 63 -1.17 -11.52 12.37
CA VAL A 63 -1.25 -12.89 12.88
C VAL A 63 0.14 -13.49 13.08
N GLU A 64 1.07 -13.32 12.13
CA GLU A 64 2.43 -13.82 12.28
C GLU A 64 3.19 -13.13 13.41
N LEU A 65 2.98 -11.82 13.61
CA LEU A 65 3.54 -11.12 14.77
C LEU A 65 3.02 -11.71 16.09
N VAL A 66 1.71 -11.89 16.22
CA VAL A 66 1.09 -12.47 17.42
C VAL A 66 1.59 -13.90 17.66
N VAL A 67 1.60 -14.74 16.62
CA VAL A 67 2.09 -16.12 16.72
C VAL A 67 3.58 -16.17 17.06
N SER A 68 4.38 -15.25 16.51
CA SER A 68 5.81 -15.17 16.79
C SER A 68 6.10 -14.70 18.21
N LEU A 69 5.28 -13.76 18.71
CA LEU A 69 5.32 -13.31 20.09
C LEU A 69 4.91 -14.43 21.06
N ILE A 70 3.90 -15.23 20.75
CA ILE A 70 3.46 -16.36 21.58
C ILE A 70 4.47 -17.50 21.55
N LYS A 71 5.00 -17.85 20.37
CA LYS A 71 5.91 -18.99 20.18
C LYS A 71 7.39 -18.62 20.38
N TRP A 72 7.69 -17.40 20.81
CA TRP A 72 9.06 -16.89 21.03
C TRP A 72 10.01 -17.18 19.86
N ARG A 73 9.51 -17.02 18.63
CA ARG A 73 10.27 -17.22 17.40
C ARG A 73 10.43 -15.90 16.66
N LYS A 74 11.41 -15.82 15.77
CA LYS A 74 11.55 -14.66 14.89
C LYS A 74 10.38 -14.60 13.89
N PRO A 75 9.80 -13.41 13.66
CA PRO A 75 8.73 -13.25 12.68
C PRO A 75 9.25 -13.53 11.28
N LYS A 76 8.45 -14.26 10.49
CA LYS A 76 8.75 -14.53 9.09
C LYS A 76 8.24 -13.39 8.21
N ILE A 77 8.98 -13.08 7.15
CA ILE A 77 8.54 -12.12 6.14
C ILE A 77 7.37 -12.73 5.36
N ILE A 78 6.18 -12.15 5.50
CA ILE A 78 4.99 -12.59 4.77
C ILE A 78 4.98 -11.94 3.40
N LYS A 79 4.89 -12.77 2.36
CA LYS A 79 4.75 -12.31 0.99
C LYS A 79 3.35 -11.74 0.76
N LYS A 80 3.26 -10.68 -0.03
CA LYS A 80 1.98 -10.09 -0.41
C LYS A 80 1.09 -11.14 -1.11
N PRO A 81 -0.18 -11.33 -0.67
CA PRO A 81 -1.14 -12.11 -1.42
C PRO A 81 -1.48 -11.37 -2.70
N VAL A 82 -1.59 -12.09 -3.81
CA VAL A 82 -2.02 -11.54 -5.09
C VAL A 82 -3.31 -12.23 -5.46
N LEU A 83 -4.41 -11.48 -5.38
CA LEU A 83 -5.76 -11.96 -5.67
C LEU A 83 -5.98 -12.00 -7.18
N TRP A 84 -5.62 -10.92 -7.89
CA TRP A 84 -5.86 -10.83 -9.32
C TRP A 84 -4.93 -9.83 -10.01
N ARG A 85 -4.40 -10.23 -11.18
CA ARG A 85 -3.70 -9.31 -12.09
C ARG A 85 -4.22 -9.50 -13.52
N PRO A 86 -4.58 -8.42 -14.24
CA PRO A 86 -4.86 -8.52 -15.66
C PRO A 86 -3.59 -8.99 -16.40
N LYS A 87 -3.71 -10.04 -17.22
CA LYS A 87 -2.59 -10.54 -18.02
C LYS A 87 -2.28 -9.52 -19.12
N PRO A 88 -1.02 -9.11 -19.30
CA PRO A 88 -0.66 -8.19 -20.37
C PRO A 88 -1.02 -8.80 -21.74
N LYS A 89 -1.74 -8.04 -22.57
CA LYS A 89 -2.03 -8.46 -23.95
C LYS A 89 -0.71 -8.52 -24.71
N LEU A 90 -0.31 -9.71 -25.16
CA LEU A 90 0.86 -9.92 -26.00
C LEU A 90 0.73 -9.07 -27.27
N LYS A 91 1.67 -8.14 -27.46
CA LYS A 91 1.80 -7.38 -28.71
C LYS A 91 2.19 -8.38 -29.80
N LYS A 92 1.26 -8.72 -30.71
CA LYS A 92 1.58 -9.51 -31.91
C LYS A 92 2.63 -8.73 -32.71
N ILE A 93 3.87 -9.19 -32.65
CA ILE A 93 4.92 -8.76 -33.57
C ILE A 93 4.51 -9.31 -34.92
N LYS A 94 4.05 -8.42 -35.80
CA LYS A 94 3.68 -8.74 -37.17
C LYS A 94 5.01 -8.89 -37.93
N ASN A 95 5.48 -10.13 -38.09
CA ASN A 95 6.54 -10.41 -39.06
C ASN A 95 5.96 -10.12 -40.45
N SER A 96 6.54 -9.13 -41.11
CA SER A 96 6.36 -8.86 -42.53
C SER A 96 7.35 -9.75 -43.29
N ASP A 97 6.83 -10.76 -43.98
CA ASP A 97 7.50 -11.44 -45.09
C ASP A 97 7.38 -10.59 -46.36
#